data_AF-A0A022IW49-F1
#
_entry.id   AF-A0A022IW49-F1
#
_cell.length_a   1.000
_cell.length_b   1.000
_cell.length_c   1.000
_cell.angle_alpha   90.00
_cell.angle_beta   90.00
_cell.angle_gamma   90.00
#
_symmetry.space_group_name_H-M   'P 1'
#
loop_
_entity.id
_entity.type
_entity.pdbx_description
1 polymer ?
#
loop_
_entity_poly.entity_id
_entity_poly.type
_entity_poly.pdbx_seq_one_letter_code
_entity_poly.pdbx_strand_id
1 'polypeptide(L)'
;MQKSKLIVEGPSDAYLFEKLCSKHEFDVEVTVDTPSFFGGKDTKQGVLNILQIAIKQLQSSYIEKLGIIIDSDYAKDGGGIENTLLQIHKKIKDYGYSTHYKKFSNSGIYFEGENGLPNLGVWVMPNNLDEGMLEDWMLFAS
;
A
#
# COMPACT_ATOMS: atom_id res chain seq x y z
N MET A 1 -5.92 -5.19 20.97
CA MET A 1 -5.60 -6.06 19.82
C MET A 1 -5.27 -5.13 18.68
N GLN A 2 -4.04 -5.19 18.15
CA GLN A 2 -3.54 -4.21 17.19
C GLN A 2 -4.13 -4.46 15.81
N LYS A 3 -5.00 -3.56 15.32
CA LYS A 3 -5.65 -3.70 14.01
C LYS A 3 -4.79 -3.09 12.91
N SER A 4 -3.88 -3.89 12.35
CA SER A 4 -3.07 -3.48 11.19
C SER A 4 -3.82 -3.82 9.90
N LYS A 5 -3.89 -2.87 8.96
CA LYS A 5 -4.48 -3.10 7.64
C LYS A 5 -3.44 -3.00 6.53
N LEU A 6 -3.53 -3.92 5.58
CA LEU A 6 -2.80 -3.91 4.32
C LEU A 6 -3.83 -3.76 3.19
N ILE A 7 -3.74 -2.69 2.40
CA ILE A 7 -4.66 -2.48 1.28
C ILE A 7 -3.95 -2.81 -0.03
N VAL A 8 -4.56 -3.68 -0.82
CA VAL A 8 -4.05 -4.15 -2.12
C VAL A 8 -5.05 -3.83 -3.24
N GLU A 9 -4.64 -3.90 -4.50
CA GLU A 9 -5.47 -3.42 -5.61
C GLU A 9 -6.72 -4.26 -5.87
N GLY A 10 -6.56 -5.58 -5.87
CA GLY A 10 -7.65 -6.48 -6.21
C GLY A 10 -7.67 -7.79 -5.44
N PRO A 11 -8.70 -8.62 -5.69
CA PRO A 11 -8.89 -9.89 -4.98
C PRO A 11 -7.74 -10.90 -5.17
N SER A 12 -7.07 -10.88 -6.33
CA SER A 12 -5.91 -11.76 -6.60
C SER A 12 -4.73 -11.42 -5.70
N ASP A 13 -4.40 -10.13 -5.57
CA ASP A 13 -3.36 -9.64 -4.67
C ASP A 13 -3.72 -9.95 -3.22
N ALA A 14 -4.99 -9.75 -2.86
CA ALA A 14 -5.48 -10.00 -1.52
C ALA A 14 -5.25 -11.47 -1.15
N TYR A 15 -5.66 -12.39 -2.03
CA TYR A 15 -5.41 -13.81 -1.85
C TYR A 15 -3.93 -14.13 -1.68
N LEU A 16 -3.04 -13.56 -2.50
CA LEU A 16 -1.60 -13.79 -2.39
C LEU A 16 -1.06 -13.33 -1.02
N PHE A 17 -1.35 -12.09 -0.63
CA PHE A 17 -0.80 -11.53 0.60
C PHE A 17 -1.43 -12.13 1.86
N GLU A 18 -2.70 -12.54 1.83
CA GLU A 18 -3.31 -13.33 2.90
C GLU A 18 -2.57 -14.67 3.10
N LYS A 19 -2.25 -15.37 2.01
CA LYS A 19 -1.47 -16.61 2.07
C LYS A 19 -0.06 -16.37 2.56
N LEU A 20 0.59 -15.30 2.13
CA LEU A 20 1.92 -14.92 2.59
C LEU A 20 1.91 -14.61 4.10
N CYS A 21 0.97 -13.79 4.57
CA CYS A 21 0.83 -13.46 5.98
C CYS A 21 0.54 -14.69 6.85
N SER A 22 -0.36 -15.57 6.40
CA SER A 22 -0.74 -16.77 7.13
C SER A 22 0.40 -17.79 7.22
N LYS A 23 1.22 -17.91 6.17
CA LYS A 23 2.30 -18.91 6.10
C LYS A 23 3.51 -18.55 6.95
N HIS A 24 3.77 -17.26 7.13
CA HIS A 24 5.00 -16.77 7.78
C HIS A 24 4.85 -16.46 9.26
N GLU A 25 3.68 -16.73 9.88
CA GLU A 25 3.41 -16.53 11.31
C GLU A 25 3.95 -15.19 11.83
N PHE A 26 3.74 -14.11 11.07
CA PHE A 26 4.15 -12.80 11.53
C PHE A 26 3.45 -12.50 12.87
N ASP A 27 4.18 -11.99 13.86
CA ASP A 27 3.68 -11.63 15.20
C ASP A 27 2.80 -10.36 15.17
N VAL A 28 2.12 -10.14 14.05
CA VAL A 28 1.22 -9.02 13.78
C VAL A 28 -0.03 -9.55 13.11
N GLU A 29 -1.18 -9.21 13.69
CA GLU A 29 -2.47 -9.45 13.07
C GLU A 29 -2.68 -8.41 11.96
N VAL A 30 -2.48 -8.84 10.71
CA VAL A 30 -2.69 -8.01 9.52
C VAL A 30 -3.93 -8.51 8.80
N THR A 31 -4.92 -7.63 8.63
CA THR A 31 -6.03 -7.86 7.70
C THR A 31 -5.64 -7.31 6.34
N VAL A 32 -5.78 -8.13 5.30
CA VAL A 32 -5.62 -7.71 3.92
C VAL A 32 -6.99 -7.32 3.37
N ASP A 33 -7.13 -6.11 2.86
CA ASP A 33 -8.38 -5.59 2.31
C ASP A 33 -8.15 -5.03 0.92
N THR A 34 -9.24 -4.90 0.16
CA THR A 34 -9.24 -4.20 -1.13
C THR A 34 -10.01 -2.88 -1.01
N PRO A 35 -9.92 -1.94 -1.98
CA PRO A 35 -10.69 -0.71 -1.97
C PRO A 35 -12.19 -0.90 -1.76
N SER A 36 -12.78 -1.99 -2.24
CA SER A 36 -14.20 -2.33 -2.05
C SER A 36 -14.61 -2.36 -0.56
N PHE A 37 -13.73 -2.78 0.36
CA PHE A 37 -13.98 -2.74 1.81
C PHE A 37 -14.27 -1.31 2.30
N PHE A 38 -13.67 -0.32 1.66
CA PHE A 38 -13.82 1.11 1.97
C PHE A 38 -14.84 1.80 1.04
N GLY A 39 -15.62 1.04 0.25
CA GLY A 39 -16.57 1.57 -0.73
C GLY A 39 -15.94 2.08 -2.02
N GLY A 40 -14.69 1.71 -2.30
CA GLY A 40 -13.97 2.00 -3.54
C GLY A 40 -14.17 0.93 -4.61
N LYS A 41 -13.43 1.07 -5.72
CA LYS A 41 -13.33 0.07 -6.79
C LYS A 41 -11.99 -0.64 -6.67
N ASP A 42 -11.96 -1.96 -6.81
CA ASP A 42 -10.72 -2.76 -6.74
C ASP A 42 -9.82 -2.54 -7.96
N THR A 43 -8.99 -1.50 -7.89
CA THR A 43 -7.93 -1.12 -8.83
C THR A 43 -6.87 -0.31 -8.11
N LYS A 44 -5.70 -0.12 -8.73
CA LYS A 44 -4.71 0.90 -8.38
C LYS A 44 -5.31 2.24 -7.96
N GLN A 45 -6.14 2.81 -8.84
CA GLN A 45 -6.76 4.11 -8.60
C GLN A 45 -7.75 4.06 -7.44
N GLY A 46 -8.37 2.90 -7.22
CA GLY A 46 -9.16 2.58 -6.04
C GLY A 46 -8.39 2.75 -4.74
N VAL A 47 -7.22 2.09 -4.64
CA VAL A 47 -6.32 2.20 -3.47
C VAL A 47 -5.99 3.67 -3.21
N LEU A 48 -5.55 4.39 -4.23
CA LEU A 48 -5.22 5.81 -4.12
C LEU A 48 -6.41 6.68 -3.68
N ASN A 49 -7.64 6.35 -4.12
CA ASN A 49 -8.83 7.13 -3.79
C ASN A 49 -9.34 6.89 -2.37
N ILE A 50 -9.12 5.69 -1.81
CA ILE A 50 -9.56 5.38 -0.44
C ILE A 50 -8.56 5.83 0.63
N LEU A 51 -7.35 6.27 0.27
CA LEU A 51 -6.29 6.62 1.23
C LEU A 51 -6.76 7.65 2.26
N GLN A 52 -7.46 8.68 1.81
CA GLN A 52 -8.05 9.70 2.69
C GLN A 52 -9.07 9.13 3.71
N ILE A 53 -9.78 8.05 3.37
CA ILE A 53 -10.72 7.37 4.26
C ILE A 53 -9.94 6.53 5.27
N ALA A 54 -8.97 5.74 4.81
CA ALA A 54 -8.12 4.92 5.67
C ALA A 54 -7.31 5.77 6.65
N ILE A 55 -6.77 6.91 6.21
CA ILE A 55 -6.02 7.84 7.08
C ILE A 55 -6.93 8.44 8.17
N LYS A 56 -8.18 8.79 7.84
CA LYS A 56 -9.14 9.23 8.86
C LYS A 56 -9.44 8.13 9.89
N GLN A 57 -9.42 6.87 9.49
CA GLN A 57 -9.55 5.74 10.41
C GLN A 57 -8.30 5.55 11.30
N LEU A 58 -7.09 5.87 10.81
CA LEU A 58 -5.88 5.94 11.65
C LEU A 58 -6.04 7.04 12.71
N GLN A 59 -6.46 8.24 12.28
CA GLN A 59 -6.62 9.40 13.16
C GLN A 59 -7.67 9.15 14.25
N SER A 60 -8.73 8.39 13.96
CA SER A 60 -9.75 7.99 14.94
C SER A 60 -9.40 6.72 15.74
N SER A 61 -8.19 6.16 15.55
CA SER A 61 -7.74 4.91 16.19
C SER A 61 -8.62 3.69 15.89
N TYR A 62 -9.40 3.71 14.81
CA TYR A 62 -10.15 2.54 14.34
C TYR A 62 -9.21 1.49 13.73
N ILE A 63 -8.14 1.95 13.08
CA ILE A 63 -6.99 1.15 12.66
C ILE A 63 -5.73 1.72 13.31
N GLU A 64 -4.75 0.85 13.61
CA GLU A 64 -3.52 1.25 14.31
C GLU A 64 -2.33 1.41 13.38
N LYS A 65 -2.29 0.64 12.30
CA LYS A 65 -1.22 0.67 11.28
C LYS A 65 -1.83 0.49 9.90
N LEU A 66 -1.25 1.15 8.91
CA LEU A 66 -1.69 1.10 7.52
C LEU A 66 -0.50 0.85 6.60
N GLY A 67 -0.62 -0.18 5.78
CA GLY A 67 0.23 -0.42 4.62
C GLY A 67 -0.59 -0.45 3.34
N ILE A 68 0.04 -0.08 2.23
CA ILE A 68 -0.52 -0.30 0.88
C ILE A 68 0.47 -1.09 0.03
N ILE A 69 -0.08 -1.94 -0.84
CA ILE A 69 0.65 -2.59 -1.93
C ILE A 69 -0.02 -2.17 -3.23
N ILE A 70 0.78 -1.64 -4.12
CA ILE A 70 0.31 -1.03 -5.36
C ILE A 70 1.25 -1.44 -6.49
N ASP A 71 0.70 -1.74 -7.65
CA ASP A 71 1.51 -2.00 -8.82
C ASP A 71 2.20 -0.72 -9.26
N SER A 72 3.42 -0.82 -9.79
CA SER A 72 4.02 0.35 -10.41
C SER A 72 3.40 0.61 -11.78
N ASP A 73 2.93 -0.45 -12.45
CA ASP A 73 2.74 -0.47 -13.91
C ASP A 73 4.02 0.00 -14.63
N TYR A 74 3.88 0.44 -15.87
CA TYR A 74 4.99 0.88 -16.72
C TYR A 74 4.99 2.40 -16.92
N ALA A 75 6.16 3.05 -16.84
CA ALA A 75 6.27 4.51 -16.98
C ALA A 75 5.74 5.03 -18.33
N LYS A 76 5.89 4.24 -19.40
CA LYS A 76 5.36 4.57 -20.73
C LYS A 76 3.84 4.76 -20.76
N ASP A 77 3.13 4.13 -19.83
CA ASP A 77 1.66 4.15 -19.72
C ASP A 77 1.18 5.08 -18.60
N GLY A 78 2.07 5.93 -18.07
CA GLY A 78 1.78 6.78 -16.91
C GLY A 78 1.87 6.04 -15.58
N GLY A 79 2.49 4.85 -15.55
CA GLY A 79 2.90 4.14 -14.35
C GLY A 79 4.32 4.49 -13.90
N GLY A 80 5.05 3.48 -13.43
CA GLY A 80 6.41 3.58 -12.90
C GLY A 80 6.45 3.90 -11.41
N ILE A 81 7.57 3.53 -10.76
CA ILE A 81 7.78 3.69 -9.31
C ILE A 81 7.59 5.15 -8.88
N GLU A 82 8.31 6.07 -9.50
CA GLU A 82 8.31 7.48 -9.09
C GLU A 82 6.96 8.16 -9.33
N ASN A 83 6.28 7.87 -10.44
CA ASN A 83 4.96 8.43 -10.66
C ASN A 83 3.93 7.85 -9.68
N THR A 84 4.05 6.57 -9.33
CA THR A 84 3.19 5.93 -8.34
C THR A 84 3.38 6.56 -6.95
N LEU A 85 4.63 6.78 -6.52
CA LEU A 85 4.94 7.48 -5.27
C LEU A 85 4.45 8.95 -5.28
N LEU A 86 4.57 9.64 -6.42
CA LEU A 86 4.03 10.98 -6.59
C LEU A 86 2.49 11.02 -6.48
N GLN A 87 1.81 10.03 -7.05
CA GLN A 87 0.36 9.88 -6.94
C GLN A 87 -0.08 9.63 -5.50
N ILE A 88 0.63 8.77 -4.76
CA ILE A 88 0.40 8.55 -3.33
C ILE A 88 0.59 9.86 -2.55
N HIS A 89 1.72 10.54 -2.75
CA HIS A 89 1.99 11.82 -2.09
C HIS A 89 0.85 12.83 -2.30
N LYS A 90 0.37 12.99 -3.55
CA LYS A 90 -0.75 13.90 -3.87
C LYS A 90 -2.02 13.60 -3.08
N LYS A 91 -2.25 12.34 -2.68
CA LYS A 91 -3.43 11.91 -1.91
C LYS A 91 -3.28 12.12 -0.40
N ILE A 92 -2.05 12.12 0.11
CA ILE A 92 -1.79 12.12 1.57
C ILE A 92 -1.23 13.44 2.11
N LYS A 93 -0.70 14.32 1.24
CA LYS A 93 0.00 15.55 1.64
C LYS A 93 -0.81 16.47 2.58
N ASP A 94 -2.13 16.50 2.40
CA ASP A 94 -3.03 17.35 3.18
C ASP A 94 -3.55 16.65 4.45
N TYR A 95 -3.02 15.46 4.77
CA TYR A 95 -3.47 14.59 5.86
C TYR A 95 -2.38 14.27 6.91
N GLY A 96 -1.35 15.10 6.99
CA GLY A 96 -0.32 15.00 8.06
C GLY A 96 0.77 13.98 7.77
N TYR A 97 1.12 13.79 6.50
CA TYR A 97 2.26 12.97 6.07
C TYR A 97 3.34 13.81 5.39
N SER A 98 4.58 13.35 5.51
CA SER A 98 5.74 14.00 4.90
C SER A 98 5.63 14.14 3.38
N THR A 99 6.24 15.20 2.85
CA THR A 99 6.29 15.43 1.39
C THR A 99 7.10 14.36 0.66
N HIS A 100 8.20 13.93 1.25
CA HIS A 100 9.09 12.92 0.67
C HIS A 100 8.91 11.59 1.39
N TYR A 101 8.96 10.50 0.63
CA TYR A 101 9.04 9.17 1.18
C TYR A 101 10.44 8.92 1.76
N LYS A 102 10.51 8.00 2.71
CA LYS A 102 11.75 7.48 3.29
C LYS A 102 11.85 5.99 3.01
N LYS A 103 13.07 5.44 3.13
CA LYS A 103 13.33 4.01 2.99
C LYS A 103 13.73 3.43 4.34
N PHE A 104 13.17 2.27 4.69
CA PHE A 104 13.69 1.43 5.76
C PHE A 104 15.05 0.84 5.36
N SER A 105 15.81 0.34 6.34
CA SER A 105 17.11 -0.31 6.11
C SER A 105 17.01 -1.56 5.22
N ASN A 106 15.83 -2.14 5.10
CA ASN A 106 15.53 -3.31 4.26
C ASN A 106 14.82 -2.95 2.94
N SER A 107 14.94 -1.70 2.48
CA SER A 107 14.36 -1.20 1.22
C SER A 107 12.84 -1.01 1.18
N GLY A 108 12.11 -1.24 2.28
CA GLY A 108 10.69 -0.86 2.34
C GLY A 108 10.51 0.66 2.27
N ILE A 109 9.42 1.14 1.66
CA ILE A 109 9.12 2.57 1.54
C ILE A 109 8.09 2.98 2.58
N TYR A 110 8.19 4.20 3.12
CA TYR A 110 7.13 4.78 3.93
C TYR A 110 7.04 6.30 3.78
N PHE A 111 5.85 6.84 4.05
CA PHE A 111 5.67 8.26 4.32
C PHE A 111 5.57 8.46 5.84
N GLU A 112 6.34 9.39 6.38
CA GLU A 112 6.40 9.65 7.81
C GLU A 112 5.15 10.40 8.25
N GLY A 113 4.47 9.89 9.29
CA GLY A 113 3.33 10.57 9.89
C GLY A 113 3.77 11.64 10.88
N GLU A 114 3.10 12.80 10.85
CA GLU A 114 3.35 13.90 11.78
C GLU A 114 2.41 13.87 12.99
N ASN A 115 2.77 14.56 14.07
CA ASN A 115 1.90 14.77 15.24
C ASN A 115 1.35 13.48 15.86
N GLY A 116 2.14 12.40 15.87
CA GLY A 116 1.76 11.11 16.44
C GLY A 116 0.96 10.20 15.50
N LEU A 117 0.75 10.61 14.25
CA LEU A 117 0.19 9.75 13.21
C LEU A 117 1.18 8.60 12.89
N PRO A 118 0.72 7.34 12.79
CA PRO A 118 1.58 6.24 12.36
C PRO A 118 2.13 6.44 10.94
N ASN A 119 3.29 5.87 10.65
CA ASN A 119 3.84 5.87 9.29
C ASN A 119 2.91 5.10 8.32
N LEU A 120 2.78 5.61 7.10
CA LEU A 120 2.13 4.89 6.00
C LEU A 120 3.18 4.03 5.31
N GLY A 121 3.08 2.71 5.48
CA GLY A 121 3.92 1.76 4.76
C GLY A 121 3.49 1.65 3.29
N VAL A 122 4.45 1.62 2.38
CA VAL A 122 4.20 1.51 0.94
C VAL A 122 5.10 0.42 0.36
N TRP A 123 4.49 -0.51 -0.36
CA TRP A 123 5.18 -1.40 -1.28
C TRP A 123 4.70 -1.12 -2.70
N VAL A 124 5.62 -0.70 -3.56
CA VAL A 124 5.37 -0.59 -4.98
C VAL A 124 5.88 -1.86 -5.64
N MET A 125 4.99 -2.65 -6.22
CA MET A 125 5.37 -3.89 -6.88
C MET A 125 6.31 -3.61 -8.07
N PRO A 126 7.14 -4.59 -8.43
CA PRO A 126 7.30 -5.86 -7.73
C PRO A 126 8.19 -5.79 -6.48
N ASN A 127 9.07 -4.79 -6.38
CA ASN A 127 10.16 -4.79 -5.39
C ASN A 127 10.65 -3.40 -4.93
N ASN A 128 9.85 -2.35 -5.12
CA ASN A 128 10.18 -0.94 -4.89
C ASN A 128 11.28 -0.36 -5.81
N LEU A 129 11.70 -1.09 -6.85
CA LEU A 129 12.82 -0.72 -7.72
C LEU A 129 12.47 -0.83 -9.20
N ASP A 130 11.94 -1.97 -9.61
CA ASP A 130 11.62 -2.28 -11.00
C ASP A 130 10.19 -1.88 -11.35
N GLU A 131 9.91 -1.72 -12.65
CA GLU A 131 8.55 -1.53 -13.12
C GLU A 131 7.85 -2.88 -13.35
N GLY A 132 6.56 -2.95 -13.04
CA GLY A 132 5.70 -4.08 -13.35
C GLY A 132 4.51 -4.21 -12.42
N MET A 133 3.87 -5.37 -12.53
CA MET A 133 2.73 -5.82 -11.73
C MET A 133 3.01 -7.23 -11.20
N LEU A 134 2.16 -7.70 -10.30
CA LEU A 134 2.24 -9.08 -9.81
C LEU A 134 2.19 -10.12 -10.96
N GLU A 135 1.38 -9.89 -11.98
CA GLU A 135 1.20 -10.79 -13.12
C GLU A 135 2.48 -11.00 -13.92
N ASP A 136 3.38 -10.01 -13.96
CA ASP A 136 4.65 -10.14 -14.67
C ASP A 136 5.50 -11.27 -14.07
N TRP A 137 5.47 -11.44 -12.75
CA TRP A 137 6.15 -12.56 -12.09
C TRP A 137 5.57 -13.92 -12.49
N MET A 138 4.25 -14.01 -12.63
CA MET A 138 3.60 -15.26 -13.03
C MET A 138 3.96 -15.63 -14.47
N LEU A 139 4.05 -14.64 -15.36
CA LEU A 139 4.47 -14.86 -16.76
C LEU A 139 5.92 -15.34 -16.87
N PHE A 140 6.82 -14.89 -15.99
CA PHE A 140 8.21 -15.38 -15.99
C PHE A 140 8.37 -16.77 -15.34
N ALA A 141 7.41 -17.20 -14.50
CA ALA A 141 7.46 -18.47 -13.81
C ALA A 141 6.77 -19.64 -14.55
N SER A 142 5.97 -19.34 -15.58
CA SER A 142 5.28 -20.31 -16.46
C SER A 142 6.09 -20.66 -17.70
#